data_AF-A0A7L1UA26-F1
#
_entry.id   AF-A0A7L1UA26-F1
#
_cell.length_a   1.000
_cell.length_b   1.000
_cell.length_c   1.000
_cell.angle_alpha   90.00
_cell.angle_beta   90.00
_cell.angle_gamma   90.00
#
_symmetry.space_group_name_H-M   'P 1'
#
loop_
_entity.id
_entity.type
_entity.pdbx_description
1 polymer ?
#
loop_
_entity_poly.entity_id
_entity_poly.type
_entity_poly.pdbx_seq_one_letter_code
_entity_poly.pdbx_strand_id
1 'polypeptide(L)'
;DGEAQKLEKAKITLNDCLACSGCITSAESVLVSQQSHEEFCKVLALNKAAAAHEQKLVVVSVSPQSRASLAVRCKLGLQDTAQRLTRFFKSVHYVFDTTFSRNFSLLESQQEFVRRFQRQADDKKALPMLASACPGWICYAEKTHGSFIIPHISTTKSPQQVMGSLVKGYFAEQQHLPPDRIYHVTVMPCYDKKLEASRPDFFNQEYQTRDVDCVITTGEVLKLLEQEGVALSEVEPAPLDTM
;
A
#
# COMPACT_ATOMS: atom_id res chain seq x y z
N ASP A 1 -38.94 1.76 2.72
CA ASP A 1 -39.27 0.63 3.62
C ASP A 1 -38.17 0.25 4.61
N GLY A 2 -36.98 0.87 4.57
CA GLY A 2 -36.01 0.77 5.70
C GLY A 2 -35.49 -0.64 6.00
N GLU A 3 -35.77 -1.61 5.14
CA GLU A 3 -35.32 -2.99 5.33
C GLU A 3 -33.81 -3.08 5.15
N ALA A 4 -33.15 -3.72 6.12
CA ALA A 4 -31.72 -3.98 6.07
C ALA A 4 -31.42 -4.98 4.95
N GLN A 5 -31.08 -4.47 3.77
CA GLN A 5 -30.66 -5.31 2.65
C GLN A 5 -29.26 -5.85 2.93
N LYS A 6 -29.13 -7.17 2.99
CA LYS A 6 -27.83 -7.84 3.04
C LYS A 6 -27.14 -7.63 1.69
N LEU A 7 -26.23 -6.66 1.64
CA LEU A 7 -25.44 -6.37 0.45
C LEU A 7 -24.69 -7.63 0.00
N GLU A 8 -24.77 -7.95 -1.30
CA GLU A 8 -23.97 -9.01 -1.86
C GLU A 8 -22.48 -8.69 -1.72
N LYS A 9 -21.68 -9.72 -1.48
CA LYS A 9 -20.23 -9.56 -1.35
C LYS A 9 -19.68 -9.11 -2.70
N ALA A 10 -19.29 -7.85 -2.79
CA ALA A 10 -18.59 -7.32 -3.96
C ALA A 10 -17.35 -8.19 -4.24
N LYS A 11 -17.33 -8.83 -5.42
CA LYS A 11 -16.12 -9.46 -5.95
C LYS A 11 -15.37 -8.37 -6.69
N ILE A 12 -14.25 -7.91 -6.12
CA ILE A 12 -13.36 -6.95 -6.77
C ILE A 12 -12.31 -7.74 -7.54
N THR A 13 -12.43 -7.75 -8.86
CA THR A 13 -11.46 -8.27 -9.80
C THR A 13 -10.58 -7.14 -10.33
N LEU A 14 -9.51 -7.48 -11.05
CA LEU A 14 -8.68 -6.48 -11.73
C LEU A 14 -9.50 -5.64 -12.73
N ASN A 15 -10.58 -6.20 -13.29
CA ASN A 15 -11.48 -5.51 -14.21
C ASN A 15 -12.40 -4.50 -13.50
N ASP A 16 -12.62 -4.67 -12.19
CA ASP A 16 -13.40 -3.73 -11.36
C ASP A 16 -12.54 -2.57 -10.83
N CYS A 17 -11.22 -2.67 -11.00
CA CYS A 17 -10.30 -1.57 -10.77
C CYS A 17 -10.54 -0.54 -11.88
N LEU A 18 -10.81 0.71 -11.51
CA LEU A 18 -11.16 1.84 -12.39
C LEU A 18 -10.08 2.21 -13.44
N ALA A 19 -9.10 1.35 -13.69
CA ALA A 19 -8.54 1.23 -15.03
C ALA A 19 -9.64 0.69 -15.96
N CYS A 20 -10.59 1.58 -16.27
CA CYS A 20 -11.61 1.52 -17.32
C CYS A 20 -11.41 0.34 -18.25
N SER A 21 -12.35 -0.61 -18.34
CA SER A 21 -12.33 -1.75 -19.28
C SER A 21 -11.41 -1.50 -20.51
N GLY A 22 -10.14 -1.93 -20.43
CA GLY A 22 -9.09 -1.63 -21.44
C GLY A 22 -8.00 -0.58 -21.09
N CYS A 23 -7.92 -0.05 -19.86
CA CYS A 23 -6.98 1.02 -19.49
C CYS A 23 -5.65 0.54 -18.90
N ILE A 24 -5.55 -0.74 -18.48
CA ILE A 24 -4.25 -1.36 -18.21
C ILE A 24 -3.69 -1.97 -19.50
N THR A 25 -2.48 -1.58 -19.84
CA THR A 25 -1.69 -2.17 -20.91
C THR A 25 -1.28 -3.59 -20.53
N SER A 26 -0.93 -4.42 -21.52
CA SER A 26 -0.39 -5.77 -21.25
C SER A 26 0.85 -5.73 -20.34
N ALA A 27 1.68 -4.68 -20.46
CA ALA A 27 2.83 -4.47 -19.59
C ALA A 27 2.43 -4.17 -18.13
N GLU A 28 1.43 -3.31 -17.92
CA GLU A 28 0.89 -3.01 -16.58
C GLU A 28 0.27 -4.25 -15.93
N SER A 29 -0.43 -5.10 -16.69
CA SER A 29 -0.95 -6.38 -16.20
C SER A 29 0.15 -7.34 -15.72
N VAL A 30 1.31 -7.34 -16.39
CA VAL A 30 2.48 -8.10 -15.95
C VAL A 30 3.03 -7.53 -14.64
N LEU A 31 3.18 -6.20 -14.53
CA LEU A 31 3.66 -5.55 -13.30
C LEU A 31 2.76 -5.82 -12.09
N VAL A 32 1.44 -5.86 -12.30
CA VAL A 32 0.47 -6.24 -11.27
C VAL A 32 0.65 -7.70 -10.87
N SER A 33 0.80 -8.60 -11.84
CA SER A 33 0.95 -10.04 -11.57
C SER A 33 2.27 -10.39 -10.87
N GLN A 34 3.33 -9.63 -11.15
CA GLN A 34 4.65 -9.77 -10.50
C GLN A 34 4.62 -9.39 -9.02
N GLN A 35 3.62 -8.64 -8.57
CA GLN A 35 3.41 -8.32 -7.16
C GLN A 35 2.28 -9.16 -6.62
N SER A 36 2.59 -10.17 -5.82
CA SER A 36 1.58 -11.09 -5.33
C SER A 36 1.99 -11.76 -4.02
N HIS A 37 1.04 -12.40 -3.36
CA HIS A 37 1.35 -13.30 -2.25
C HIS A 37 2.33 -14.42 -2.62
N GLU A 38 2.31 -14.92 -3.86
CA GLU A 38 3.25 -15.94 -4.34
C GLU A 38 4.68 -15.38 -4.41
N GLU A 39 4.86 -14.18 -4.96
CA GLU A 39 6.18 -13.52 -4.97
C GLU A 39 6.65 -13.21 -3.55
N PHE A 40 5.74 -12.78 -2.67
CA PHE A 40 6.07 -12.58 -1.25
C PHE A 40 6.57 -13.87 -0.59
N CYS A 41 5.84 -14.98 -0.72
CA CYS A 41 6.24 -16.29 -0.18
C CYS A 41 7.59 -16.76 -0.76
N LYS A 42 7.80 -16.58 -2.06
CA LYS A 42 9.05 -16.92 -2.74
C LYS A 42 10.22 -16.10 -2.17
N VAL A 43 10.06 -14.77 -2.02
CA VAL A 43 11.09 -13.92 -1.42
C VAL A 43 11.36 -14.33 0.03
N LEU A 44 10.34 -14.65 0.82
CA LEU A 44 10.54 -15.16 2.18
C LEU A 44 11.32 -16.48 2.21
N ALA A 45 11.04 -17.41 1.30
CA ALA A 45 11.75 -18.69 1.20
C ALA A 45 13.22 -18.48 0.82
N LEU A 46 13.49 -17.63 -0.18
CA LEU A 46 14.85 -17.25 -0.58
C LEU A 46 15.60 -16.56 0.57
N ASN A 47 14.94 -15.63 1.27
CA ASN A 47 15.54 -14.91 2.39
C ASN A 47 15.90 -15.86 3.54
N LYS A 48 15.06 -16.87 3.84
CA LYS A 48 15.36 -17.88 4.85
C LYS A 48 16.53 -18.79 4.46
N ALA A 49 16.70 -19.07 3.17
CA ALA A 49 17.77 -19.92 2.65
C ALA A 49 19.11 -19.17 2.47
N ALA A 50 19.09 -17.84 2.43
CA ALA A 50 20.27 -17.01 2.25
C ALA A 50 21.18 -16.99 3.49
N ALA A 51 22.48 -16.70 3.28
CA ALA A 51 23.42 -16.52 4.37
C ALA A 51 22.99 -15.34 5.26
N ALA A 52 23.31 -15.37 6.56
CA ALA A 52 22.85 -14.33 7.51
C ALA A 52 23.19 -12.89 7.07
N HIS A 53 24.36 -12.67 6.47
CA HIS A 53 24.78 -11.37 5.95
C HIS A 53 24.08 -10.96 4.64
N GLU A 54 23.37 -11.86 3.98
CA GLU A 54 22.58 -11.61 2.76
C GLU A 54 21.10 -11.42 3.07
N GLN A 55 20.63 -11.83 4.25
CA GLN A 55 19.23 -11.72 4.68
C GLN A 55 18.75 -10.28 4.77
N LYS A 56 17.64 -9.99 4.10
CA LYS A 56 16.92 -8.73 4.21
C LYS A 56 16.04 -8.70 5.44
N LEU A 57 15.94 -7.52 6.04
CA LEU A 57 14.94 -7.21 7.04
C LEU A 57 13.59 -7.06 6.32
N VAL A 58 12.59 -7.85 6.71
CA VAL A 58 11.27 -7.86 6.04
C VAL A 58 10.24 -7.11 6.88
N VAL A 59 9.63 -6.08 6.29
CA VAL A 59 8.59 -5.25 6.90
C VAL A 59 7.28 -5.43 6.14
N VAL A 60 6.19 -5.65 6.87
CA VAL A 60 4.82 -5.66 6.31
C VAL A 60 4.05 -4.48 6.87
N SER A 61 3.58 -3.57 6.02
CA SER A 61 2.75 -2.44 6.44
C SER A 61 1.29 -2.66 6.02
N VAL A 62 0.37 -2.75 6.97
CA VAL A 62 -1.03 -3.08 6.74
C VAL A 62 -1.89 -1.81 6.68
N SER A 63 -2.72 -1.68 5.64
CA SER A 63 -3.62 -0.53 5.54
C SER A 63 -4.83 -0.62 6.49
N PRO A 64 -5.33 0.53 7.00
CA PRO A 64 -6.54 0.56 7.81
C PRO A 64 -7.76 -0.02 7.09
N GLN A 65 -7.85 0.17 5.77
CA GLN A 65 -8.93 -0.37 4.96
C GLN A 65 -8.84 -1.90 4.85
N SER A 66 -7.66 -2.45 4.60
CA SER A 66 -7.46 -3.90 4.57
C SER A 66 -7.77 -4.53 5.93
N ARG A 67 -7.32 -3.91 7.02
CA ARG A 67 -7.68 -4.30 8.39
C ARG A 67 -9.19 -4.29 8.61
N ALA A 68 -9.89 -3.24 8.20
CA ALA A 68 -11.34 -3.14 8.35
C ALA A 68 -12.08 -4.20 7.53
N SER A 69 -11.66 -4.44 6.28
CA SER A 69 -12.25 -5.48 5.43
C SER A 69 -12.06 -6.88 6.02
N LEU A 70 -10.88 -7.18 6.56
CA LEU A 70 -10.59 -8.46 7.20
C LEU A 70 -11.37 -8.62 8.50
N ALA A 71 -11.49 -7.56 9.31
CA ALA A 71 -12.28 -7.57 10.53
C ALA A 71 -13.73 -7.99 10.27
N VAL A 72 -14.37 -7.38 9.26
CA VAL A 72 -15.73 -7.76 8.84
C VAL A 72 -15.77 -9.19 8.31
N ARG A 73 -14.82 -9.58 7.45
CA ARG A 73 -14.78 -10.92 6.83
C ARG A 73 -14.61 -12.05 7.85
N CYS A 74 -13.82 -11.80 8.90
CA CYS A 74 -13.49 -12.75 9.95
C CYS A 74 -14.37 -12.60 11.19
N LYS A 75 -15.30 -11.63 11.21
CA LYS A 75 -16.19 -11.31 12.34
C LYS A 75 -15.43 -10.97 13.63
N LEU A 76 -14.36 -10.18 13.49
CA LEU A 76 -13.48 -9.74 14.57
C LEU A 76 -13.62 -8.23 14.80
N GLY A 77 -13.20 -7.76 15.98
CA GLY A 77 -13.03 -6.33 16.23
C GLY A 77 -11.82 -5.77 15.48
N LEU A 78 -11.78 -4.45 15.20
CA LEU A 78 -10.68 -3.82 14.46
C LEU A 78 -9.32 -3.99 15.15
N GLN A 79 -9.27 -3.79 16.48
CA GLN A 79 -8.04 -3.93 17.26
C GLN A 79 -7.58 -5.39 17.33
N ASP A 80 -8.50 -6.31 17.61
CA ASP A 80 -8.21 -7.75 17.63
C ASP A 80 -7.71 -8.23 16.27
N THR A 81 -8.33 -7.80 15.18
CA THR A 81 -7.86 -8.08 13.81
C THR A 81 -6.44 -7.57 13.58
N ALA A 82 -6.12 -6.35 14.06
CA ALA A 82 -4.77 -5.79 13.94
C ALA A 82 -3.72 -6.65 14.66
N GLN A 83 -4.03 -7.09 15.87
CA GLN A 83 -3.15 -7.90 16.70
C GLN A 83 -2.95 -9.30 16.13
N ARG A 84 -4.01 -9.91 15.62
CA ARG A 84 -3.95 -11.23 14.98
C ARG A 84 -3.24 -11.20 13.64
N LEU A 85 -3.43 -10.14 12.84
CA LEU A 85 -2.63 -9.92 11.62
C LEU A 85 -1.16 -9.73 11.94
N THR A 86 -0.86 -9.00 13.02
CA THR A 86 0.52 -8.84 13.49
C THR A 86 1.13 -10.19 13.83
N ARG A 87 0.43 -11.03 14.60
CA ARG A 87 0.88 -12.41 14.87
C ARG A 87 1.04 -13.22 13.60
N PHE A 88 0.06 -13.21 12.71
CA PHE A 88 0.07 -13.98 11.46
C PHE A 88 1.33 -13.66 10.63
N PHE A 89 1.65 -12.38 10.50
CA PHE A 89 2.84 -11.94 9.80
C PHE A 89 4.14 -12.02 10.62
N LYS A 90 4.15 -12.51 11.88
CA LYS A 90 5.40 -12.60 12.68
C LYS A 90 6.46 -13.58 12.15
N SER A 91 6.18 -14.30 11.06
CA SER A 91 7.24 -14.93 10.28
C SER A 91 8.16 -13.91 9.59
N VAL A 92 7.76 -12.63 9.54
CA VAL A 92 8.57 -11.47 9.16
C VAL A 92 9.09 -10.70 10.38
N HIS A 93 9.95 -9.70 10.16
CA HIS A 93 10.64 -8.99 11.23
C HIS A 93 9.74 -7.93 11.89
N TYR A 94 9.01 -7.15 11.08
CA TYR A 94 8.16 -6.05 11.58
C TYR A 94 6.82 -5.98 10.85
N VAL A 95 5.76 -5.67 11.59
CA VAL A 95 4.41 -5.46 11.08
C VAL A 95 3.88 -4.10 11.55
N PHE A 96 3.77 -3.15 10.62
CA PHE A 96 3.33 -1.78 10.91
C PHE A 96 1.92 -1.50 10.40
N ASP A 97 1.30 -0.46 10.97
CA ASP A 97 0.01 0.06 10.51
C ASP A 97 0.22 1.39 9.76
N THR A 98 -0.37 1.52 8.56
CA THR A 98 -0.20 2.74 7.74
C THR A 98 -1.08 3.92 8.17
N THR A 99 -1.80 3.83 9.29
CA THR A 99 -2.56 4.95 9.87
C THR A 99 -1.65 6.17 10.09
N PHE A 100 -0.42 5.94 10.54
CA PHE A 100 0.53 7.03 10.79
C PHE A 100 0.93 7.74 9.48
N SER A 101 1.27 7.00 8.42
CA SER A 101 1.62 7.60 7.12
C SER A 101 0.46 8.35 6.47
N ARG A 102 -0.79 7.95 6.76
CA ARG A 102 -1.99 8.69 6.33
C ARG A 102 -2.07 10.06 6.97
N ASN A 103 -1.63 10.22 8.23
CA ASN A 103 -1.60 11.53 8.89
C ASN A 103 -0.56 12.46 8.24
N PHE A 104 0.62 11.96 7.87
CA PHE A 104 1.60 12.74 7.10
C PHE A 104 1.05 13.18 5.75
N SER A 105 0.45 12.25 4.99
CA SER A 105 -0.15 12.58 3.70
C SER A 105 -1.25 13.65 3.84
N LEU A 106 -2.04 13.62 4.92
CA LEU A 106 -3.04 14.65 5.22
C LEU A 106 -2.39 16.01 5.54
N LEU A 107 -1.38 16.03 6.41
CA LEU A 107 -0.68 17.26 6.81
C LEU A 107 0.03 17.91 5.61
N GLU A 108 0.71 17.12 4.78
CA GLU A 108 1.38 17.62 3.57
C GLU A 108 0.36 18.14 2.54
N SER A 109 -0.75 17.42 2.34
CA SER A 109 -1.84 17.87 1.46
C SER A 109 -2.46 19.18 1.95
N GLN A 110 -2.65 19.31 3.27
CA GLN A 110 -3.17 20.53 3.89
C GLN A 110 -2.21 21.70 3.66
N GLN A 111 -0.92 21.52 3.93
CA GLN A 111 0.08 22.57 3.73
C GLN A 111 0.17 22.97 2.25
N GLU A 112 0.11 21.99 1.33
CA GLU A 112 0.09 22.27 -0.10
C GLU A 112 -1.15 23.08 -0.49
N PHE A 113 -2.33 22.70 0.01
CA PHE A 113 -3.56 23.44 -0.23
C PHE A 113 -3.45 24.89 0.23
N VAL A 114 -2.96 25.14 1.44
CA VAL A 114 -2.79 26.49 1.98
C VAL A 114 -1.85 27.32 1.09
N ARG A 115 -0.71 26.74 0.68
CA ARG A 115 0.25 27.42 -0.22
C ARG A 115 -0.38 27.74 -1.58
N ARG A 116 -1.15 26.82 -2.17
CA ARG A 116 -1.84 27.03 -3.45
C ARG A 116 -2.95 28.08 -3.32
N PHE A 117 -3.75 28.02 -2.26
CA PHE A 117 -4.82 28.97 -1.99
C PHE A 117 -4.30 30.40 -1.84
N GLN A 118 -3.16 30.59 -1.17
CA GLN A 118 -2.53 31.91 -1.03
C GLN A 118 -2.06 32.51 -2.37
N ARG A 119 -1.73 31.67 -3.36
CA ARG A 119 -1.22 32.10 -4.67
C ARG A 119 -2.29 32.08 -5.77
N GLN A 120 -3.55 31.81 -5.43
CA GLN A 120 -4.63 31.59 -6.42
C GLN A 120 -4.89 32.81 -7.33
N ALA A 121 -4.55 34.02 -6.88
CA ALA A 121 -4.68 35.23 -7.68
C ALA A 121 -3.61 35.33 -8.79
N ASP A 122 -2.41 34.82 -8.51
CA ASP A 122 -1.24 34.92 -9.39
C ASP A 122 -1.05 33.67 -10.25
N ASP A 123 -1.52 32.51 -9.77
CA ASP A 123 -1.42 31.22 -10.45
C ASP A 123 -2.81 30.61 -10.69
N LYS A 124 -3.28 30.71 -11.94
CA LYS A 124 -4.55 30.12 -12.39
C LYS A 124 -4.58 28.59 -12.28
N LYS A 125 -3.44 27.92 -12.12
CA LYS A 125 -3.33 26.46 -11.94
C LYS A 125 -3.29 26.05 -10.46
N ALA A 126 -3.22 27.01 -9.55
CA ALA A 126 -3.18 26.71 -8.11
C ALA A 126 -4.47 26.04 -7.63
N LEU A 127 -5.63 26.39 -8.20
CA LEU A 127 -6.92 25.81 -7.85
C LEU A 127 -7.75 25.43 -9.10
N PRO A 128 -8.61 24.40 -9.03
CA PRO A 128 -8.81 23.51 -7.87
C PRO A 128 -7.58 22.63 -7.61
N MET A 129 -7.38 22.20 -6.36
CA MET A 129 -6.37 21.20 -6.00
C MET A 129 -7.05 19.83 -5.92
N LEU A 130 -6.58 18.88 -6.72
CA LEU A 130 -7.13 17.53 -6.85
C LEU A 130 -6.28 16.56 -6.03
N ALA A 131 -6.93 15.64 -5.33
CA ALA A 131 -6.23 14.66 -4.51
C ALA A 131 -5.37 13.71 -5.38
N SER A 132 -4.26 13.24 -4.82
CA SER A 132 -3.28 12.38 -5.52
C SER A 132 -3.17 10.97 -4.95
N ALA A 133 -3.83 10.67 -3.83
CA ALA A 133 -3.62 9.43 -3.09
C ALA A 133 -4.15 8.15 -3.79
N CYS A 134 -5.08 8.30 -4.74
CA CYS A 134 -5.70 7.19 -5.47
C CYS A 134 -4.95 6.96 -6.81
N PRO A 135 -4.24 5.83 -6.99
CA PRO A 135 -3.46 5.61 -8.21
C PRO A 135 -4.34 5.39 -9.44
N GLY A 136 -5.52 4.77 -9.30
CA GLY A 136 -6.47 4.66 -10.42
C GLY A 136 -6.91 6.02 -10.95
N TRP A 137 -7.16 6.99 -10.06
CA TRP A 137 -7.41 8.37 -10.44
C TRP A 137 -6.21 9.01 -11.15
N ILE A 138 -4.99 8.84 -10.61
CA ILE A 138 -3.78 9.37 -11.24
C ILE A 138 -3.60 8.79 -12.65
N CYS A 139 -3.72 7.48 -12.81
CA CYS A 139 -3.61 6.81 -14.12
C CYS A 139 -4.66 7.34 -15.10
N TYR A 140 -5.91 7.49 -14.67
CA TYR A 140 -6.98 8.06 -15.48
C TYR A 140 -6.68 9.52 -15.88
N ALA A 141 -6.27 10.34 -14.92
CA ALA A 141 -5.95 11.74 -15.11
C ALA A 141 -4.79 11.93 -16.12
N GLU A 142 -3.71 11.16 -15.97
CA GLU A 142 -2.55 11.17 -16.87
C GLU A 142 -2.91 10.72 -18.29
N LYS A 143 -3.65 9.60 -18.42
CA LYS A 143 -3.97 8.99 -19.73
C LYS A 143 -5.07 9.72 -20.50
N THR A 144 -6.08 10.25 -19.81
CA THR A 144 -7.27 10.83 -20.46
C THR A 144 -7.18 12.35 -20.60
N HIS A 145 -6.62 13.03 -19.60
CA HIS A 145 -6.66 14.50 -19.54
C HIS A 145 -5.27 15.14 -19.62
N GLY A 146 -4.21 14.38 -19.32
CA GLY A 146 -2.82 14.79 -19.51
C GLY A 146 -2.49 16.15 -18.89
N SER A 147 -1.82 17.00 -19.67
CA SER A 147 -1.30 18.30 -19.21
C SER A 147 -2.38 19.28 -18.74
N PHE A 148 -3.66 19.05 -19.09
CA PHE A 148 -4.76 19.89 -18.63
C PHE A 148 -5.01 19.71 -17.13
N ILE A 149 -4.98 18.48 -16.63
CA ILE A 149 -5.36 18.16 -15.25
C ILE A 149 -4.15 18.00 -14.32
N ILE A 150 -3.01 17.53 -14.84
CA ILE A 150 -1.81 17.22 -14.05
C ILE A 150 -1.36 18.39 -13.14
N PRO A 151 -1.35 19.66 -13.59
CA PRO A 151 -0.96 20.79 -12.73
C PRO A 151 -1.85 20.98 -11.49
N HIS A 152 -3.12 20.55 -11.59
CA HIS A 152 -4.09 20.65 -10.50
C HIS A 152 -3.95 19.52 -9.47
N ILE A 153 -3.24 18.43 -9.79
CA ILE A 153 -3.03 17.31 -8.88
C ILE A 153 -2.05 17.70 -7.77
N SER A 154 -2.38 17.33 -6.54
CA SER A 154 -1.50 17.46 -5.37
C SER A 154 -0.19 16.73 -5.60
N THR A 155 0.91 17.38 -5.23
CA THR A 155 2.27 16.80 -5.28
C THR A 155 2.54 15.86 -4.10
N THR A 156 1.62 15.80 -3.13
CA THR A 156 1.74 14.95 -1.94
C THR A 156 1.69 13.47 -2.32
N LYS A 157 2.64 12.67 -1.81
CA LYS A 157 2.66 11.21 -1.97
C LYS A 157 1.43 10.58 -1.30
N SER A 158 0.97 9.44 -1.84
CA SER A 158 -0.09 8.66 -1.19
C SER A 158 0.39 8.06 0.14
N PRO A 159 -0.51 7.67 1.07
CA PRO A 159 -0.12 7.03 2.32
C PRO A 159 0.75 5.78 2.16
N GLN A 160 0.60 5.04 1.06
CA GLN A 160 1.47 3.90 0.75
C GLN A 160 2.92 4.36 0.52
N GLN A 161 3.10 5.35 -0.34
CA GLN A 161 4.43 5.82 -0.71
C GLN A 161 5.08 6.65 0.39
N VAL A 162 4.29 7.38 1.17
CA VAL A 162 4.75 7.99 2.42
C VAL A 162 5.26 6.92 3.38
N MET A 163 4.53 5.81 3.56
CA MET A 163 5.00 4.70 4.40
C MET A 163 6.30 4.11 3.85
N GLY A 164 6.41 3.94 2.52
CA GLY A 164 7.64 3.49 1.89
C GLY A 164 8.83 4.39 2.22
N SER A 165 8.68 5.71 2.11
CA SER A 165 9.71 6.67 2.50
C SER A 165 10.04 6.62 4.00
N LEU A 166 9.07 6.41 4.89
CA LEU A 166 9.31 6.23 6.32
C LEU A 166 10.08 4.94 6.63
N VAL A 167 9.70 3.82 6.01
CA VAL A 167 10.33 2.51 6.23
C VAL A 167 11.75 2.47 5.65
N LYS A 168 11.92 2.96 4.42
CA LYS A 168 13.20 2.90 3.69
C LYS A 168 14.16 4.03 4.03
N GLY A 169 13.66 5.13 4.58
CA GLY A 169 14.48 6.23 5.09
C GLY A 169 14.64 6.15 6.60
N TYR A 170 13.67 6.72 7.33
CA TYR A 170 13.75 6.89 8.78
C TYR A 170 13.97 5.58 9.56
N PHE A 171 13.17 4.55 9.28
CA PHE A 171 13.30 3.26 9.99
C PHE A 171 14.57 2.51 9.58
N ALA A 172 14.99 2.59 8.32
CA ALA A 172 16.26 2.00 7.88
C ALA A 172 17.46 2.60 8.62
N GLU A 173 17.48 3.92 8.80
CA GLU A 173 18.49 4.63 9.59
C GLU A 173 18.49 4.17 11.06
N GLN A 174 17.31 4.03 11.68
CA GLN A 174 17.18 3.50 13.05
C GLN A 174 17.71 2.06 13.19
N GLN A 175 17.55 1.23 12.16
CA GLN A 175 18.07 -0.14 12.13
C GLN A 175 19.54 -0.21 11.72
N HIS A 176 20.18 0.92 11.40
CA HIS A 176 21.53 0.99 10.84
C HIS A 176 21.70 0.14 9.57
N LEU A 177 20.67 0.11 8.72
CA LEU A 177 20.67 -0.62 7.46
C LEU A 177 20.50 0.35 6.28
N PRO A 178 21.16 0.09 5.14
CA PRO A 178 20.83 0.82 3.92
C PRO A 178 19.44 0.37 3.40
N PRO A 179 18.72 1.24 2.66
CA PRO A 179 17.34 1.00 2.21
C PRO A 179 17.11 -0.33 1.46
N ASP A 180 18.09 -0.78 0.69
CA ASP A 180 18.03 -2.00 -0.14
C ASP A 180 18.10 -3.30 0.67
N ARG A 181 18.54 -3.22 1.93
CA ARG A 181 18.54 -4.30 2.92
C ARG A 181 17.20 -4.50 3.60
N ILE A 182 16.24 -3.62 3.36
CA ILE A 182 14.86 -3.80 3.79
C ILE A 182 14.05 -4.30 2.59
N TYR A 183 13.20 -5.30 2.80
CA TYR A 183 12.16 -5.70 1.86
C TYR A 183 10.80 -5.27 2.43
N HIS A 184 10.23 -4.22 1.85
CA HIS A 184 9.00 -3.59 2.32
C HIS A 184 7.80 -4.05 1.51
N VAL A 185 6.90 -4.75 2.19
CA VAL A 185 5.62 -5.22 1.64
C VAL A 185 4.50 -4.38 2.21
N THR A 186 3.52 -4.02 1.39
CA THR A 186 2.28 -3.39 1.88
C THR A 186 1.05 -4.25 1.62
N VAL A 187 0.12 -4.26 2.59
CA VAL A 187 -1.20 -4.88 2.43
C VAL A 187 -2.21 -3.80 2.10
N MET A 188 -2.81 -3.88 0.91
CA MET A 188 -3.65 -2.81 0.37
C MET A 188 -5.02 -3.32 -0.11
N PRO A 189 -6.06 -2.48 -0.10
CA PRO A 189 -7.40 -2.88 -0.50
C PRO A 189 -7.65 -2.78 -2.02
N CYS A 190 -6.62 -2.44 -2.82
CA CYS A 190 -6.77 -2.08 -4.22
C CYS A 190 -5.60 -2.61 -5.06
N TYR A 191 -5.87 -3.06 -6.29
CA TYR A 191 -4.84 -3.53 -7.23
C TYR A 191 -4.02 -2.38 -7.81
N ASP A 192 -4.59 -1.19 -7.98
CA ASP A 192 -3.84 -0.02 -8.49
C ASP A 192 -2.67 0.37 -7.59
N LYS A 193 -2.68 -0.05 -6.32
CA LYS A 193 -1.54 0.12 -5.41
C LYS A 193 -0.31 -0.68 -5.84
N LYS A 194 -0.49 -1.81 -6.53
CA LYS A 194 0.61 -2.54 -7.19
C LYS A 194 1.21 -1.70 -8.30
N LEU A 195 0.36 -1.11 -9.17
CA LEU A 195 0.84 -0.20 -10.22
C LEU A 195 1.58 1.00 -9.65
N GLU A 196 1.05 1.59 -8.58
CA GLU A 196 1.72 2.69 -7.87
C GLU A 196 3.12 2.30 -7.39
N ALA A 197 3.30 1.13 -6.76
CA ALA A 197 4.60 0.66 -6.29
C ALA A 197 5.59 0.39 -7.44
N SER A 198 5.09 0.02 -8.63
CA SER A 198 5.93 -0.19 -9.81
C SER A 198 6.38 1.08 -10.52
N ARG A 199 5.81 2.26 -10.22
CA ARG A 199 6.18 3.50 -10.91
C ARG A 199 7.69 3.78 -10.78
N PRO A 200 8.34 4.26 -11.85
CA PRO A 200 9.76 4.61 -11.81
C PRO A 200 10.03 5.77 -10.85
N ASP A 201 9.04 6.63 -10.61
CA ASP A 201 9.09 7.76 -9.67
C ASP A 201 9.44 7.35 -8.22
N PHE A 202 9.21 6.08 -7.86
CA PHE A 202 9.46 5.54 -6.52
C PHE A 202 10.60 4.51 -6.51
N PHE A 203 11.47 4.53 -7.53
CA PHE A 203 12.69 3.74 -7.56
C PHE A 203 13.90 4.61 -7.22
N ASN A 204 14.60 4.24 -6.16
CA ASN A 204 15.84 4.88 -5.75
C ASN A 204 17.02 4.30 -6.56
N GLN A 205 17.64 5.14 -7.39
CA GLN A 205 18.76 4.75 -8.26
C GLN A 205 20.08 4.52 -7.50
N GLU A 206 20.29 5.16 -6.36
CA GLU A 206 21.51 5.00 -5.57
C GLU A 206 21.54 3.63 -4.90
N TYR A 207 20.44 3.24 -4.26
CA TYR A 207 20.32 1.97 -3.55
C TYR A 207 19.70 0.85 -4.38
N GLN A 208 19.28 1.13 -5.62
CA GLN A 208 18.65 0.15 -6.52
C GLN A 208 17.45 -0.57 -5.87
N THR A 209 16.59 0.19 -5.17
CA THR A 209 15.43 -0.34 -4.44
C THR A 209 14.22 0.57 -4.58
N ARG A 210 13.02 0.05 -4.28
CA ARG A 210 11.77 0.80 -4.32
C ARG A 210 11.36 1.24 -2.92
N ASP A 211 10.57 2.31 -2.84
CA ASP A 211 9.88 2.71 -1.61
C ASP A 211 8.99 1.56 -1.06
N VAL A 212 8.34 0.83 -1.98
CA VAL A 212 7.56 -0.39 -1.71
C VAL A 212 7.97 -1.48 -2.69
N ASP A 213 8.51 -2.59 -2.18
CA ASP A 213 9.04 -3.67 -3.01
C ASP A 213 7.94 -4.60 -3.53
N CYS A 214 6.88 -4.81 -2.74
CA CYS A 214 5.74 -5.63 -3.13
C CYS A 214 4.45 -5.14 -2.48
N VAL A 215 3.34 -5.25 -3.20
CA VAL A 215 2.00 -5.03 -2.66
C VAL A 215 1.21 -6.32 -2.74
N ILE A 216 0.62 -6.73 -1.62
CA ILE A 216 -0.36 -7.83 -1.59
C ILE A 216 -1.73 -7.25 -1.26
N THR A 217 -2.77 -7.75 -1.91
CA THR A 217 -4.13 -7.29 -1.66
C THR A 217 -4.72 -7.88 -0.38
N THR A 218 -5.76 -7.25 0.16
CA THR A 218 -6.58 -7.84 1.25
C THR A 218 -7.05 -9.27 0.92
N GLY A 219 -7.41 -9.53 -0.34
CA GLY A 219 -7.84 -10.86 -0.79
C GLY A 219 -6.68 -11.86 -0.82
N GLU A 220 -5.47 -11.41 -1.13
CA GLU A 220 -4.27 -12.24 -1.10
C GLU A 220 -3.83 -12.61 0.31
N VAL A 221 -4.12 -11.76 1.32
CA VAL A 221 -3.95 -12.17 2.73
C VAL A 221 -4.87 -13.34 3.09
N LEU A 222 -6.10 -13.36 2.58
CA LEU A 222 -7.00 -14.51 2.79
C LEU A 222 -6.46 -15.78 2.11
N LYS A 223 -5.85 -15.65 0.93
CA LYS A 223 -5.18 -16.79 0.27
C LYS A 223 -3.99 -17.31 1.07
N LEU A 224 -3.19 -16.42 1.68
CA LEU A 224 -2.08 -16.81 2.57
C LEU A 224 -2.61 -17.60 3.78
N LEU A 225 -3.68 -17.12 4.42
CA LEU A 225 -4.33 -17.83 5.53
C LEU A 225 -4.85 -19.22 5.10
N GLU A 226 -5.47 -19.30 3.93
CA GLU A 226 -5.95 -20.58 3.36
C GLU A 226 -4.80 -21.55 3.06
N GLN A 227 -3.67 -21.05 2.53
CA GLN A 227 -2.46 -21.84 2.25
C GLN A 227 -1.80 -22.37 3.52
N GLU A 228 -1.81 -21.59 4.61
CA GLU A 228 -1.30 -22.03 5.91
C GLU A 228 -2.31 -22.90 6.68
N GLY A 229 -3.56 -23.02 6.20
CA GLY A 229 -4.61 -23.80 6.84
C GLY A 229 -5.09 -23.21 8.17
N VAL A 230 -4.97 -21.89 8.35
CA VAL A 230 -5.29 -21.21 9.62
C VAL A 230 -6.38 -20.17 9.39
N ALA A 231 -7.40 -20.15 10.24
CA ALA A 231 -8.34 -19.04 10.26
C ALA A 231 -7.77 -17.87 11.07
N LEU A 232 -7.89 -16.63 10.58
CA LEU A 232 -7.39 -15.46 11.31
C LEU A 232 -7.98 -15.34 12.73
N SER A 233 -9.22 -15.81 12.94
CA SER A 233 -9.88 -15.85 14.26
C SER A 233 -9.25 -16.84 15.25
N GLU A 234 -8.43 -17.77 14.77
CA GLU A 234 -7.72 -18.78 15.58
C GLU A 234 -6.26 -18.36 15.85
N VAL A 235 -5.77 -17.33 15.16
CA VAL A 235 -4.42 -16.81 15.39
C VAL A 235 -4.38 -16.05 16.70
N GLU A 236 -3.50 -16.42 17.63
CA GLU A 236 -3.35 -15.71 18.91
C GLU A 236 -2.92 -14.24 18.70
N PRO A 237 -3.57 -13.25 19.34
CA PRO A 237 -3.24 -11.85 19.16
C PRO A 237 -1.80 -11.53 19.63
N ALA A 238 -1.11 -10.64 18.93
CA ALA A 238 0.16 -10.06 19.35
C ALA A 238 0.09 -8.51 19.34
N PRO A 239 0.82 -7.81 20.21
CA PRO A 239 0.90 -6.35 20.15
C PRO A 239 1.38 -5.87 18.77
N LEU A 240 0.87 -4.70 18.34
CA LEU A 240 1.37 -4.02 17.14
C LEU A 240 2.83 -3.63 17.33
N ASP A 241 3.63 -3.71 16.26
CA ASP A 241 4.98 -3.19 16.30
C ASP A 241 4.98 -1.66 16.28
N THR A 242 6.02 -1.09 16.87
CA THR A 242 6.25 0.36 16.92
C THR A 242 7.50 0.69 16.11
N MET A 243 7.45 1.85 15.46
CA MET A 243 8.57 2.46 14.72
C MET A 243 9.18 3.57 15.59
#